data_AF-A0AA39LPS3-F1
#
_entry.id   AF-A0AA39LPS3-F1
#
_cell.length_a   1.000
_cell.length_b   1.000
_cell.length_c   1.000
_cell.angle_alpha   90.00
_cell.angle_beta   90.00
_cell.angle_gamma   90.00
#
_symmetry.space_group_name_H-M   'P 1'
#
loop_
_entity.id
_entity.type
_entity.pdbx_description
1 polymer ?
#
loop_
_entity_poly.entity_id
_entity_poly.type
_entity_poly.pdbx_seq_one_letter_code
_entity_poly.pdbx_strand_id
1 'polypeptide(L)'
;MSAPKIPRRILKFREDSHLYYPTACCECMHASSAVYVCILLQLTFFFFVSVLYFLMESNHYLAAVEVFRPATMCLGLVNLVGIACALFGVVLEKSALIHVQITLLIGLVTLCDLLAFTLILTMAVGQRMRLTGAIPTFLFNTEKFEKLLGPFWIYLTAIILHMTAAATMCVIGINRRYSEFLKVRPGSG
;
A
#
# COMPACT_ATOMS: atom_id res chain seq x y z
N MET A 1 19.49 -39.80 -30.11
CA MET A 1 20.00 -38.42 -30.13
C MET A 1 19.59 -37.74 -28.82
N SER A 2 20.51 -37.60 -27.87
CA SER A 2 20.23 -36.88 -26.62
C SER A 2 20.19 -35.39 -26.90
N ALA A 3 19.08 -34.73 -26.56
CA ALA A 3 18.97 -33.28 -26.63
C ALA A 3 20.11 -32.61 -25.84
N PRO A 4 20.71 -31.52 -26.35
CA PRO A 4 21.79 -30.84 -25.65
C PRO A 4 21.27 -30.29 -24.32
N LYS A 5 21.91 -30.68 -23.22
CA LYS A 5 21.66 -30.11 -21.89
C LYS A 5 22.16 -28.66 -21.91
N ILE A 6 21.24 -27.74 -22.13
CA ILE A 6 21.49 -26.31 -22.00
C ILE A 6 21.93 -26.05 -20.56
N PRO A 7 23.09 -25.41 -20.32
CA PRO A 7 23.57 -25.14 -18.97
C PRO A 7 22.57 -24.25 -18.21
N ARG A 8 22.19 -24.68 -17.00
CA ARG A 8 21.18 -24.04 -16.12
C ARG A 8 21.37 -22.54 -15.89
N ARG A 9 22.57 -22.00 -16.13
CA ARG A 9 22.88 -20.56 -16.01
C ARG A 9 22.40 -19.71 -17.20
N ILE A 10 22.05 -20.32 -18.33
CA ILE A 10 21.66 -19.63 -19.58
C ILE A 10 20.13 -19.70 -19.84
N LEU A 11 19.35 -20.22 -18.88
CA LEU A 11 17.93 -19.84 -18.78
C LEU A 11 17.83 -18.42 -18.17
N LYS A 12 18.54 -17.47 -18.78
CA LYS A 12 18.24 -16.05 -18.65
C LYS A 12 16.87 -15.88 -19.31
N PHE A 13 15.87 -15.62 -18.48
CA PHE A 13 14.71 -14.81 -18.83
C PHE A 13 14.09 -15.13 -20.20
N ARG A 14 13.15 -16.08 -20.25
CA ARG A 14 12.39 -16.35 -21.47
C ARG A 14 11.44 -15.16 -21.71
N GLU A 15 11.81 -14.26 -22.62
CA GLU A 15 11.07 -13.04 -23.00
C GLU A 15 9.65 -13.33 -23.51
N ASP A 16 9.37 -14.58 -23.93
CA ASP A 16 8.10 -15.01 -24.51
C ASP A 16 6.96 -15.25 -23.49
N SER A 17 7.20 -15.11 -22.18
CA SER A 17 6.14 -15.31 -21.19
C SER A 17 5.32 -14.04 -21.00
N HIS A 18 3.98 -14.11 -21.12
CA HIS A 18 3.08 -12.98 -20.79
C HIS A 18 3.23 -12.45 -19.35
N LEU A 19 3.92 -13.17 -18.46
CA LEU A 19 4.27 -12.76 -17.10
C LEU A 19 5.53 -11.88 -17.03
N TYR A 20 6.25 -11.73 -18.15
CA TYR A 20 7.50 -10.97 -18.24
C TYR A 20 7.29 -9.45 -18.14
N TYR A 21 6.17 -8.98 -18.67
CA TYR A 21 5.74 -7.58 -18.60
C TYR A 21 4.57 -7.42 -17.62
N PRO A 22 4.77 -6.73 -16.48
CA PRO A 22 3.69 -6.46 -15.55
C PRO A 22 2.70 -5.43 -16.13
N THR A 23 1.39 -5.70 -16.00
CA THR A 23 0.34 -4.70 -16.29
C THR A 23 0.29 -3.63 -15.20
N ALA A 24 -0.46 -2.56 -15.44
CA ALA A 24 -0.65 -1.42 -14.54
C ALA A 24 0.61 -0.53 -14.42
N CYS A 25 0.85 0.24 -15.48
CA CYS A 25 1.86 1.31 -15.61
C CYS A 25 3.33 0.87 -15.83
N CYS A 26 3.67 -0.42 -15.72
CA CYS A 26 5.04 -0.91 -15.90
C CYS A 26 5.23 -1.84 -17.12
N GLU A 27 4.38 -1.71 -18.15
CA GLU A 27 4.35 -2.62 -19.30
C GLU A 27 5.63 -2.60 -20.14
N CYS A 28 6.43 -1.52 -20.06
CA CYS A 28 7.72 -1.42 -20.75
C CYS A 28 8.90 -1.90 -19.90
N MET A 29 8.66 -2.35 -18.67
CA MET A 29 9.71 -2.67 -17.71
C MET A 29 9.81 -4.17 -17.47
N HIS A 30 11.05 -4.66 -17.29
CA HIS A 30 11.28 -6.01 -16.80
C HIS A 30 10.63 -6.19 -15.42
N ALA A 31 10.06 -7.36 -15.16
CA ALA A 31 9.33 -7.64 -13.93
C ALA A 31 10.12 -7.32 -12.64
N SER A 32 11.43 -7.57 -12.60
CA SER A 32 12.26 -7.20 -11.43
C SER A 32 12.43 -5.69 -11.27
N SER A 33 12.65 -4.96 -12.38
CA SER A 33 12.77 -3.50 -12.38
C SER A 33 11.46 -2.84 -11.94
N ALA A 34 10.32 -3.40 -12.36
CA ALA A 34 9.00 -2.90 -11.96
C ALA A 34 8.79 -3.00 -10.43
N VAL A 35 9.25 -4.10 -9.81
CA VAL A 35 9.18 -4.23 -8.35
C VAL A 35 10.08 -3.23 -7.63
N TYR A 36 11.27 -2.92 -8.16
CA TYR A 36 12.10 -1.85 -7.58
C TYR A 36 11.44 -0.47 -7.65
N VAL A 37 10.76 -0.16 -8.76
CA VAL A 37 9.97 1.08 -8.87
C VAL A 37 8.81 1.08 -7.88
N CYS A 38 8.11 -0.04 -7.72
CA CYS A 38 7.07 -0.20 -6.70
C CYS A 38 7.59 0.03 -5.28
N ILE A 39 8.76 -0.51 -4.94
CA ILE A 39 9.42 -0.30 -3.65
C ILE A 39 9.72 1.19 -3.44
N LEU A 40 10.28 1.86 -4.45
CA LEU A 40 10.58 3.29 -4.39
C LEU A 40 9.31 4.13 -4.22
N LEU A 41 8.24 3.79 -4.95
CA LEU A 41 6.95 4.45 -4.85
C LEU A 41 6.34 4.26 -3.44
N GLN A 42 6.42 3.04 -2.89
CA GLN A 42 5.92 2.74 -1.55
C GLN A 42 6.71 3.47 -0.45
N LEU A 43 8.03 3.60 -0.59
CA LEU A 43 8.87 4.43 0.30
C LEU A 43 8.53 5.91 0.19
N THR A 44 8.33 6.40 -1.03
CA THR A 44 7.96 7.80 -1.28
C THR A 44 6.61 8.11 -0.65
N PHE A 45 5.63 7.22 -0.82
CA PHE A 45 4.32 7.34 -0.19
C PHE A 45 4.41 7.32 1.34
N PHE A 46 5.20 6.40 1.90
CA PHE A 46 5.45 6.33 3.34
C PHE A 46 6.06 7.65 3.88
N PHE A 47 7.01 8.24 3.16
CA PHE A 47 7.59 9.54 3.50
C PHE A 47 6.54 10.65 3.49
N PHE A 48 5.75 10.77 2.43
CA PHE A 48 4.71 11.80 2.33
C PHE A 48 3.64 11.67 3.42
N VAL A 49 3.18 10.45 3.71
CA VAL A 49 2.21 10.20 4.79
C VAL A 49 2.81 10.54 6.16
N SER A 50 4.09 10.23 6.39
CA SER A 50 4.78 10.56 7.64
C SER A 50 4.93 12.08 7.83
N VAL A 51 5.30 12.80 6.77
CA VAL A 51 5.37 14.26 6.78
C VAL A 51 3.99 14.87 7.00
N LEU A 52 2.96 14.35 6.33
CA LEU A 52 1.59 14.81 6.50
C LEU A 52 1.11 14.61 7.95
N TYR A 53 1.36 13.43 8.54
CA TYR A 53 1.03 13.15 9.93
C TYR A 53 1.75 14.13 10.87
N PHE A 54 3.06 14.35 10.66
CA PHE A 54 3.84 15.30 11.44
C PHE A 54 3.27 16.72 11.38
N LEU A 55 2.89 17.19 10.18
CA LEU A 55 2.25 18.51 10.01
C LEU A 55 0.87 18.60 10.65
N MET A 56 0.09 17.53 10.61
CA MET A 56 -1.23 17.47 11.25
C MET A 56 -1.11 17.50 12.77
N GLU A 57 -0.12 16.79 13.33
CA GLU A 57 0.19 16.80 14.75
C GLU A 57 0.70 18.17 15.21
N SER A 58 1.70 18.74 14.50
CA SER A 58 2.31 20.03 14.85
C SER A 58 1.33 21.19 14.81
N ASN A 59 0.36 21.15 13.90
CA ASN A 59 -0.66 22.18 13.76
C ASN A 59 -1.94 21.88 14.57
N HIS A 60 -1.93 20.86 15.43
CA HIS A 60 -3.07 20.45 16.27
C HIS A 60 -4.37 20.23 15.48
N TYR A 61 -4.29 19.52 14.35
CA TYR A 61 -5.46 19.03 13.61
C TYR A 61 -6.06 17.78 14.26
N LEU A 62 -5.23 16.96 14.92
CA LEU A 62 -5.63 15.76 15.64
C LEU A 62 -6.01 16.12 17.08
N ALA A 63 -7.24 15.83 17.49
CA ALA A 63 -7.68 16.04 18.87
C ALA A 63 -7.30 14.86 19.77
N ALA A 64 -7.38 13.63 19.25
CA ALA A 64 -7.05 12.39 19.96
C ALA A 64 -5.65 11.86 19.64
N VAL A 65 -4.60 12.69 19.79
CA VAL A 65 -3.21 12.34 19.43
C VAL A 65 -2.73 11.04 20.09
N GLU A 66 -3.10 10.82 21.35
CA GLU A 66 -2.74 9.62 22.13
C GLU A 66 -3.23 8.31 21.50
N VAL A 67 -4.30 8.35 20.71
CA VAL A 67 -4.82 7.17 19.99
C VAL A 67 -4.14 7.05 18.63
N PHE A 68 -3.96 8.17 17.92
CA PHE A 68 -3.38 8.16 16.58
C PHE A 68 -1.90 7.78 16.58
N ARG A 69 -1.10 8.24 17.55
CA ARG A 69 0.35 8.01 17.59
C ARG A 69 0.74 6.53 17.64
N PRO A 70 0.24 5.69 18.56
CA PRO A 70 0.56 4.27 18.56
C PRO A 70 -0.01 3.54 17.34
N ALA A 71 -1.18 3.95 16.84
CA ALA A 71 -1.78 3.36 15.65
C ALA A 71 -0.94 3.62 14.38
N THR A 72 -0.53 4.87 14.14
CA THR A 72 0.30 5.23 12.98
C THR A 72 1.70 4.62 13.07
N MET A 73 2.29 4.55 14.26
CA MET A 73 3.56 3.84 14.47
C MET A 73 3.45 2.35 14.12
N CYS A 74 2.40 1.67 14.60
CA CYS A 74 2.16 0.26 14.30
C CYS A 74 2.00 0.02 12.79
N LEU A 75 1.13 0.79 12.13
CA LEU A 75 0.91 0.68 10.69
C LEU A 75 2.17 1.01 9.88
N GLY A 76 2.93 2.03 10.31
CA GLY A 76 4.18 2.42 9.70
C GLY A 76 5.25 1.33 9.80
N LEU A 77 5.38 0.69 10.96
CA LEU A 77 6.29 -0.45 11.16
C LEU A 77 5.90 -1.65 10.28
N VAL A 78 4.62 -2.00 10.23
CA VAL A 78 4.12 -3.08 9.35
C VAL A 78 4.44 -2.78 7.89
N ASN A 79 4.24 -1.54 7.45
CA ASN A 79 4.58 -1.12 6.09
C ASN A 79 6.08 -1.20 5.80
N LEU A 80 6.94 -0.76 6.74
CA LEU A 80 8.40 -0.85 6.61
C LEU A 80 8.88 -2.31 6.53
N VAL A 81 8.31 -3.20 7.35
CA VAL A 81 8.58 -4.64 7.26
C VAL A 81 8.18 -5.19 5.89
N GLY A 82 7.01 -4.78 5.38
CA GLY A 82 6.58 -5.12 4.03
C GLY A 82 7.58 -4.68 2.96
N ILE A 83 8.04 -3.42 3.01
CA ILE A 83 9.05 -2.89 2.08
C ILE A 83 10.36 -3.68 2.14
N ALA A 84 10.84 -4.00 3.35
CA ALA A 84 12.03 -4.83 3.53
C ALA A 84 11.84 -6.23 2.93
N CYS A 85 10.70 -6.87 3.17
CA CYS A 85 10.36 -8.16 2.56
C CYS A 85 10.33 -8.10 1.03
N ALA A 86 9.80 -7.04 0.42
CA ALA A 86 9.84 -6.87 -1.04
C ALA A 86 11.28 -6.72 -1.54
N LEU A 87 12.10 -5.88 -0.88
CA LEU A 87 13.49 -5.66 -1.27
C LEU A 87 14.30 -6.95 -1.21
N PHE A 88 14.26 -7.66 -0.08
CA PHE A 88 14.94 -8.96 0.06
C PHE A 88 14.34 -10.03 -0.86
N GLY A 89 13.04 -9.99 -1.13
CA GLY A 89 12.37 -10.92 -2.04
C GLY A 89 12.87 -10.80 -3.48
N VAL A 90 13.13 -9.57 -3.96
CA VAL A 90 13.72 -9.34 -5.29
C VAL A 90 15.21 -9.70 -5.31
N VAL A 91 15.98 -9.28 -4.30
CA VAL A 91 17.43 -9.53 -4.24
C VAL A 91 17.76 -11.02 -4.12
N LEU A 92 17.00 -11.76 -3.31
CA LEU A 92 17.17 -13.20 -3.10
C LEU A 92 16.35 -14.06 -4.08
N GLU A 93 15.58 -13.42 -4.98
CA GLU A 93 14.67 -14.08 -5.91
C GLU A 93 13.71 -15.09 -5.23
N LYS A 94 13.29 -14.80 -3.98
CA LYS A 94 12.41 -15.66 -3.18
C LYS A 94 10.97 -15.19 -3.22
N SER A 95 10.11 -15.95 -3.90
CA SER A 95 8.67 -15.65 -4.03
C SER A 95 7.93 -15.59 -2.69
N ALA A 96 8.36 -16.36 -1.69
CA ALA A 96 7.76 -16.36 -0.36
C ALA A 96 7.81 -14.97 0.32
N LEU A 97 8.93 -14.27 0.23
CA LEU A 97 9.11 -12.93 0.84
C LEU A 97 8.21 -11.88 0.16
N ILE A 98 8.06 -11.98 -1.15
CA ILE A 98 7.19 -11.10 -1.94
C ILE A 98 5.72 -11.37 -1.60
N HIS A 99 5.37 -12.64 -1.39
CA HIS A 99 4.03 -13.01 -0.96
C HIS A 99 3.68 -12.46 0.44
N VAL A 100 4.64 -12.47 1.37
CA VAL A 100 4.47 -11.84 2.69
C VAL A 100 4.22 -10.33 2.53
N GLN A 101 5.02 -9.64 1.72
CA GLN A 101 4.79 -8.22 1.45
C GLN A 101 3.40 -7.95 0.86
N ILE A 102 2.97 -8.72 -0.13
CA ILE A 102 1.63 -8.60 -0.73
C ILE A 102 0.54 -8.76 0.33
N THR A 103 0.64 -9.79 1.18
CA THR A 103 -0.35 -10.05 2.23
C THR A 103 -0.42 -8.91 3.24
N LEU A 104 0.74 -8.39 3.69
CA LEU A 104 0.79 -7.24 4.60
C LEU A 104 0.13 -6.00 3.96
N LEU A 105 0.44 -5.74 2.69
CA LEU A 105 -0.06 -4.57 1.98
C LEU A 105 -1.58 -4.65 1.72
N ILE A 106 -2.10 -5.82 1.34
CA ILE A 106 -3.55 -6.06 1.23
C ILE A 106 -4.24 -5.82 2.57
N GLY A 107 -3.65 -6.31 3.67
CA GLY A 107 -4.20 -6.10 5.02
C GLY A 107 -4.28 -4.62 5.39
N LEU A 108 -3.21 -3.86 5.14
CA LEU A 108 -3.17 -2.41 5.36
C LEU A 108 -4.22 -1.67 4.51
N VAL A 109 -4.29 -1.97 3.21
CA VAL A 109 -5.26 -1.37 2.29
C VAL A 109 -6.69 -1.65 2.73
N THR A 110 -6.98 -2.90 3.11
CA THR A 110 -8.31 -3.30 3.57
C THR A 110 -8.70 -2.59 4.86
N LEU A 111 -7.75 -2.41 5.79
CA LEU A 111 -7.99 -1.64 7.01
C LEU A 111 -8.28 -0.17 6.69
N CYS A 112 -7.50 0.44 5.78
CA CYS A 112 -7.74 1.82 5.33
C CYS A 112 -9.10 1.98 4.66
N ASP A 113 -9.50 1.06 3.78
CA ASP A 113 -10.80 1.11 3.11
C ASP A 113 -11.96 0.90 4.09
N LEU A 114 -11.80 0.01 5.07
CA LEU A 114 -12.79 -0.17 6.14
C LEU A 114 -12.94 1.12 6.96
N LEU A 115 -11.83 1.79 7.31
CA LEU A 115 -11.88 3.09 7.98
C LEU A 115 -12.56 4.15 7.12
N ALA A 116 -12.22 4.25 5.83
CA ALA A 116 -12.86 5.18 4.89
C ALA A 116 -14.39 4.96 4.83
N PHE A 117 -14.79 3.69 4.72
CA PHE A 117 -16.19 3.30 4.71
C PHE A 117 -16.90 3.65 6.03
N THR A 118 -16.27 3.40 7.19
CA THR A 118 -16.86 3.81 8.48
C THR A 118 -17.02 5.32 8.59
N LEU A 119 -16.06 6.12 8.10
CA LEU A 119 -16.18 7.59 8.08
C LEU A 119 -17.38 8.04 7.24
N ILE A 120 -17.56 7.47 6.04
CA ILE A 120 -18.71 7.77 5.18
C ILE A 120 -20.03 7.37 5.89
N LEU A 121 -20.07 6.20 6.54
CA LEU A 121 -21.23 5.76 7.29
C LEU A 121 -21.56 6.67 8.48
N THR A 122 -20.55 7.10 9.25
CA THR A 122 -20.79 8.01 10.38
C THR A 122 -21.43 9.33 9.93
N MET A 123 -21.06 9.82 8.75
CA MET A 123 -21.67 11.01 8.14
C MET A 123 -23.04 10.75 7.53
N ALA A 124 -23.24 9.61 6.88
CA ALA A 124 -24.53 9.24 6.29
C ALA A 124 -25.63 9.06 7.34
N VAL A 125 -25.28 8.49 8.51
CA VAL A 125 -26.17 8.44 9.67
C VAL A 125 -26.31 9.83 10.31
N GLY A 126 -25.22 10.59 10.35
CA GLY A 126 -25.17 11.96 10.83
C GLY A 126 -25.61 12.08 12.29
N GLN A 127 -26.30 13.18 12.60
CA GLN A 127 -26.81 13.48 13.96
C GLN A 127 -28.04 12.65 14.38
N ARG A 128 -28.52 11.71 13.54
CA ARG A 128 -29.66 10.84 13.92
C ARG A 128 -29.35 9.99 15.15
N MET A 129 -28.07 9.74 15.43
CA MET A 129 -27.59 9.14 16.67
C MET A 129 -26.57 10.06 17.33
N ARG A 130 -26.71 10.30 18.65
CA ARG A 130 -25.78 11.12 19.45
C ARG A 130 -24.32 10.64 19.37
N LEU A 131 -24.13 9.33 19.16
CA LEU A 131 -22.81 8.71 19.11
C LEU A 131 -22.06 9.05 17.80
N THR A 132 -22.70 8.88 16.63
CA THR A 132 -22.08 9.09 15.32
C THR A 132 -21.72 10.55 15.05
N GLY A 133 -22.50 11.50 15.60
CA GLY A 133 -22.18 12.93 15.49
C GLY A 133 -20.99 13.39 16.35
N ALA A 134 -20.64 12.63 17.40
CA ALA A 134 -19.57 13.00 18.34
C ALA A 134 -18.20 12.39 17.99
N ILE A 135 -18.16 11.36 17.14
CA ILE A 135 -16.91 10.68 16.77
C ILE A 135 -15.94 11.61 16.00
N PRO A 136 -16.37 12.34 14.95
CA PRO A 136 -15.46 13.19 14.19
C PRO A 136 -14.92 14.35 15.03
N THR A 137 -15.75 14.93 15.92
CA THR A 137 -15.37 16.02 16.83
C THR A 137 -14.45 15.55 17.96
N PHE A 138 -14.56 14.29 18.39
CA PHE A 138 -13.65 13.71 19.36
C PHE A 138 -12.27 13.41 18.77
N LEU A 139 -12.21 12.97 17.51
CA LEU A 139 -10.96 12.56 16.86
C LEU A 139 -10.20 13.72 16.21
N PHE A 140 -10.92 14.67 15.61
CA PHE A 140 -10.37 15.73 14.77
C PHE A 140 -10.86 17.12 15.19
N ASN A 141 -10.02 18.14 14.98
CA ASN A 141 -10.43 19.53 15.12
C ASN A 141 -11.24 19.95 13.89
N THR A 142 -12.56 19.83 13.98
CA THR A 142 -13.50 20.07 12.87
C THR A 142 -13.36 21.45 12.25
N GLU A 143 -13.15 22.50 13.06
CA GLU A 143 -13.03 23.87 12.56
C GLU A 143 -11.79 24.07 11.68
N LYS A 144 -10.67 23.46 12.06
CA LYS A 144 -9.42 23.55 11.27
C LYS A 144 -9.52 22.79 9.96
N PHE A 145 -10.13 21.60 10.00
CA PHE A 145 -10.36 20.81 8.79
C PHE A 145 -11.36 21.48 7.85
N GLU A 146 -12.43 22.05 8.38
CA GLU A 146 -13.43 22.76 7.60
C GLU A 146 -12.86 24.04 6.97
N LYS A 147 -11.99 24.78 7.67
CA LYS A 147 -11.27 25.93 7.09
C LYS A 147 -10.32 25.54 5.95
N LEU A 148 -9.71 24.35 6.03
CA LEU A 148 -8.72 23.89 5.05
C LEU A 148 -9.36 23.27 3.81
N LEU A 149 -10.34 22.38 4.01
CA LEU A 149 -10.91 21.52 2.97
C LEU A 149 -12.38 21.85 2.67
N GLY A 150 -12.96 22.82 3.37
CA GLY A 150 -14.36 23.20 3.25
C GLY A 150 -15.34 22.33 4.06
N PRO A 151 -16.65 22.59 3.93
CA PRO A 151 -17.70 21.90 4.70
C PRO A 151 -17.81 20.39 4.39
N PHE A 152 -17.25 19.94 3.25
CA PHE A 152 -17.28 18.54 2.82
C PHE A 152 -15.97 17.79 3.12
N TRP A 153 -15.14 18.31 4.03
CA TRP A 153 -13.80 17.78 4.31
C TRP A 153 -13.75 16.28 4.63
N ILE A 154 -14.77 15.73 5.30
CA ILE A 154 -14.84 14.30 5.65
C ILE A 154 -14.96 13.44 4.38
N TYR A 155 -15.81 13.84 3.43
CA TYR A 155 -15.94 13.15 2.15
C TYR A 155 -14.68 13.26 1.32
N LEU A 156 -14.07 14.45 1.26
CA LEU A 156 -12.83 14.65 0.54
C LEU A 156 -11.71 13.78 1.10
N THR A 157 -11.61 13.69 2.43
CA THR A 157 -10.63 12.84 3.12
C THR A 157 -10.87 11.35 2.83
N ALA A 158 -12.13 10.89 2.86
CA ALA A 158 -12.47 9.51 2.53
C ALA A 158 -12.15 9.15 1.07
N ILE A 159 -12.43 10.05 0.12
CA ILE A 159 -12.08 9.87 -1.29
C ILE A 159 -10.55 9.81 -1.45
N ILE A 160 -9.81 10.72 -0.83
CA ILE A 160 -8.33 10.70 -0.85
C ILE A 160 -7.83 9.36 -0.34
N LEU A 161 -8.35 8.87 0.80
CA LEU A 161 -7.96 7.59 1.38
C LEU A 161 -8.23 6.41 0.43
N HIS A 162 -9.41 6.35 -0.19
CA HIS A 162 -9.73 5.32 -1.19
C HIS A 162 -8.86 5.41 -2.45
N MET A 163 -8.55 6.60 -2.93
CA MET A 163 -7.66 6.76 -4.10
C MET A 163 -6.24 6.27 -3.78
N THR A 164 -5.76 6.50 -2.56
CA THR A 164 -4.46 5.96 -2.12
C THR A 164 -4.46 4.44 -1.98
N ALA A 165 -5.55 3.84 -1.50
CA ALA A 165 -5.76 2.40 -1.47
C ALA A 165 -5.75 1.80 -2.89
N ALA A 166 -6.46 2.41 -3.83
CA ALA A 166 -6.50 1.98 -5.23
C ALA A 166 -5.11 2.04 -5.90
N ALA A 167 -4.34 3.12 -5.67
CA ALA A 167 -2.97 3.22 -6.16
C ALA A 167 -2.07 2.12 -5.58
N THR A 168 -2.24 1.80 -4.30
CA THR A 168 -1.49 0.73 -3.63
C THR A 168 -1.87 -0.66 -4.17
N MET A 169 -3.11 -0.87 -4.59
CA MET A 169 -3.55 -2.11 -5.26
C MET A 169 -2.84 -2.32 -6.61
N CYS A 170 -2.51 -1.26 -7.35
CA CYS A 170 -1.68 -1.38 -8.56
C CYS A 170 -0.29 -1.95 -8.24
N VAL A 171 0.34 -1.47 -7.15
CA VAL A 171 1.62 -1.99 -6.65
C VAL A 171 1.51 -3.48 -6.27
N ILE A 172 0.43 -3.85 -5.58
CA ILE A 172 0.15 -5.26 -5.23
C ILE A 172 0.06 -6.13 -6.50
N GLY A 173 -0.62 -5.64 -7.54
CA GLY A 173 -0.76 -6.35 -8.83
C GLY A 173 0.58 -6.66 -9.49
N ILE A 174 1.50 -5.68 -9.51
CA ILE A 174 2.85 -5.86 -10.06
C ILE A 174 3.63 -6.91 -9.27
N ASN A 175 3.64 -6.80 -7.94
CA ASN A 175 4.38 -7.72 -7.07
C ASN A 175 3.83 -9.15 -7.15
N ARG A 176 2.51 -9.30 -7.28
CA ARG A 176 1.85 -10.61 -7.42
C ARG A 176 2.29 -11.31 -8.70
N ARG A 177 2.33 -10.60 -9.82
CA ARG A 177 2.83 -11.14 -11.10
C ARG A 177 4.28 -11.57 -11.00
N TYR A 178 5.13 -10.77 -10.35
CA TYR A 178 6.54 -11.14 -10.17
C TYR A 178 6.70 -12.37 -9.26
N SER A 179 5.90 -12.50 -8.20
CA SER A 179 5.87 -13.71 -7.37
C SER A 179 5.46 -14.96 -8.16
N GLU A 180 4.45 -14.87 -9.02
CA GLU A 180 4.05 -15.96 -9.92
C GLU A 180 5.15 -16.30 -10.93
N PHE A 181 5.80 -15.28 -11.51
CA PHE A 181 6.96 -15.45 -12.40
C PHE A 181 8.10 -16.24 -11.72
N LEU A 182 8.40 -15.94 -10.46
CA LEU A 182 9.42 -16.66 -9.69
C LEU A 182 9.05 -18.12 -9.42
N LYS A 183 7.76 -18.45 -9.22
CA LYS A 183 7.28 -19.82 -8.97
C LYS A 183 7.37 -20.72 -10.20
N VAL A 184 7.24 -20.16 -11.40
CA VAL A 184 7.34 -20.92 -12.67
C VAL A 184 8.80 -21.29 -13.00
N ARG A 185 9.78 -20.70 -12.31
CA ARG A 185 11.21 -20.98 -12.52
C ARG A 185 11.59 -22.37 -11.96
N PRO A 186 12.17 -23.28 -12.76
CA PRO A 186 12.66 -24.55 -12.25
C PRO A 186 13.97 -24.33 -11.45
N GLY A 187 13.88 -24.34 -10.12
CA GLY A 187 15.06 -24.34 -9.23
C GLY A 187 14.97 -23.58 -7.90
N SER A 188 13.83 -22.96 -7.57
CA SER A 188 13.65 -22.20 -6.32
C SER A 188 12.90 -23.01 -5.25
N GLY A 189 13.37 -24.22 -4.95
CA GLY A 189 13.02 -25.01 -3.78
C GLY A 189 14.14 -24.96 -2.76
#